data_AF-A0A9D0XL38-F1
#
_entry.id   AF-A0A9D0XL38-F1
#
_cell.length_a   1.000
_cell.length_b   1.000
_cell.length_c   1.000
_cell.angle_alpha   90.00
_cell.angle_beta   90.00
_cell.angle_gamma   90.00
#
_symmetry.space_group_name_H-M   'P 1'
#
loop_
_entity.id
_entity.type
_entity.pdbx_description
1 polymer ?
#
loop_
_entity_poly.entity_id
_entity_poly.type
_entity_poly.pdbx_seq_one_letter_code
_entity_poly.pdbx_strand_id
1 'polypeptide(L)'
;MTKLVLTLLVFMTIVGFTASEQSSILTDSRDGKEYKTMKIGTMTIMAENLNYETEGATCFRNSEDFCNKYGRLYDYATAMDGSEEEYTQGICPDGWHIPSSEEWVYIVQNIQRGRLVYKEGSPACRLLPDNPLRLKFAGNKSASGDKVFLVGKRGLYMSSSTKDGYWTVATFVRKNGGYELTIESKQNLKTGISCRCVKND
;
A
#
# COMPACT_ATOMS: atom_id res chain seq x y z
N MET A 1 -62.58 -26.26 22.90
CA MET A 1 -61.28 -26.51 22.23
C MET A 1 -60.84 -25.23 21.56
N THR A 2 -59.86 -24.53 22.13
CA THR A 2 -59.02 -23.56 21.40
C THR A 2 -57.77 -23.32 22.27
N LYS A 3 -56.69 -24.03 21.95
CA LYS A 3 -55.36 -23.80 22.55
C LYS A 3 -54.78 -22.54 21.91
N LEU A 4 -54.54 -21.50 22.71
CA LEU A 4 -53.79 -20.32 22.32
C LEU A 4 -52.31 -20.70 22.28
N VAL A 5 -51.73 -20.82 21.08
CA VAL A 5 -50.30 -21.08 20.89
C VAL A 5 -49.57 -19.75 20.97
N LEU A 6 -48.82 -19.55 22.05
CA LEU A 6 -47.98 -18.37 22.26
C LEU A 6 -46.64 -18.59 21.53
N THR A 7 -46.55 -18.14 20.28
CA THR A 7 -45.31 -18.22 19.50
C THR A 7 -44.34 -17.14 19.98
N LEU A 8 -43.32 -17.55 20.73
CA LEU A 8 -42.24 -16.67 21.21
C LEU A 8 -41.38 -16.23 20.02
N LEU A 9 -41.63 -15.02 19.49
CA LEU A 9 -40.78 -14.37 18.49
C LEU A 9 -39.46 -13.95 19.17
N VAL A 10 -38.45 -14.81 19.09
CA VAL A 10 -37.07 -14.43 19.43
C VAL A 10 -36.60 -13.47 18.34
N PHE A 11 -36.66 -12.17 18.64
CA PHE A 11 -35.92 -11.16 17.88
C PHE A 11 -34.43 -11.42 18.10
N MET A 12 -33.84 -12.26 17.25
CA MET A 12 -32.40 -12.38 17.12
C MET A 12 -31.94 -11.05 16.53
N THR A 13 -31.62 -10.10 17.40
CA THR A 13 -30.97 -8.85 16.98
C THR A 13 -29.67 -9.27 16.33
N ILE A 14 -29.65 -9.24 15.00
CA ILE A 14 -28.43 -9.27 14.21
C ILE A 14 -27.69 -8.00 14.63
N VAL A 15 -26.86 -8.12 15.67
CA VAL A 15 -25.88 -7.09 15.99
C VAL A 15 -24.94 -7.12 14.79
N GLY A 16 -25.24 -6.26 13.82
CA GLY A 16 -24.35 -6.04 12.68
C GLY A 16 -23.03 -5.59 13.25
N PHE A 17 -22.07 -6.51 13.31
CA PHE A 17 -20.70 -6.21 13.71
C PHE A 17 -20.11 -5.38 12.58
N THR A 18 -20.34 -4.06 12.64
CA THR A 18 -19.63 -3.14 11.77
C THR A 18 -18.19 -3.15 12.27
N ALA A 19 -17.31 -3.85 11.56
CA ALA A 19 -15.88 -3.80 11.82
C ALA A 19 -15.43 -2.35 11.64
N SER A 20 -15.20 -1.66 12.76
CA SER A 20 -14.58 -0.34 12.78
C SER A 20 -13.23 -0.44 12.07
N GLU A 21 -12.98 0.42 11.08
CA GLU A 21 -11.67 0.61 10.46
C GLU A 21 -10.70 1.08 11.57
N GLN A 22 -9.98 0.16 12.20
CA GLN A 22 -9.06 0.48 13.29
C GLN A 22 -7.84 1.17 12.70
N SER A 23 -7.89 2.50 12.67
CA SER A 23 -6.77 3.35 12.27
C SER A 23 -5.94 3.73 13.48
N SER A 24 -4.62 3.63 13.37
CA SER A 24 -3.65 4.05 14.39
C SER A 24 -2.63 5.02 13.78
N ILE A 25 -1.80 5.63 14.62
CA ILE A 25 -0.72 6.52 14.20
C ILE A 25 0.63 5.82 14.43
N LEU A 26 1.50 5.87 13.43
CA LEU A 26 2.92 5.56 13.52
C LEU A 26 3.68 6.89 13.60
N THR A 27 4.47 7.08 14.65
CA THR A 27 5.43 8.19 14.74
C THR A 27 6.81 7.67 14.37
N ASP A 28 7.41 8.22 13.32
CA ASP A 28 8.79 7.92 12.92
C ASP A 28 9.75 8.66 13.86
N SER A 29 10.50 7.91 14.66
CA SER A 29 11.43 8.46 15.65
C SER A 29 12.60 9.22 15.02
N ARG A 30 12.88 8.98 13.72
CA ARG A 30 14.02 9.55 13.00
C ARG A 30 13.79 11.01 12.62
N ASP A 31 12.54 11.41 12.36
CA ASP A 31 12.19 12.76 11.92
C ASP A 31 10.92 13.36 12.57
N GLY A 32 10.28 12.61 13.47
CA GLY A 32 9.07 13.02 14.18
C GLY A 32 7.79 13.02 13.33
N LYS A 33 7.82 12.54 12.09
CA LYS A 33 6.63 12.50 11.23
C LYS A 33 5.64 11.44 11.70
N GLU A 34 4.37 11.81 11.65
CA GLU A 34 3.27 10.91 11.97
C GLU A 34 2.60 10.41 10.68
N TYR A 35 2.30 9.12 10.66
CA TYR A 35 1.65 8.46 9.54
C TYR A 35 0.45 7.67 10.04
N LYS A 36 -0.70 7.85 9.38
CA LYS A 36 -1.84 6.97 9.61
C LYS A 36 -1.52 5.56 9.16
N THR A 37 -1.98 4.59 9.93
CA THR A 37 -1.89 3.17 9.63
C THR A 37 -3.28 2.54 9.73
N MET A 38 -3.43 1.35 9.15
CA MET A 38 -4.67 0.58 9.18
C MET A 38 -4.38 -0.91 9.24
N LYS A 39 -5.24 -1.63 9.97
CA LYS A 39 -5.20 -3.09 10.03
C LYS A 39 -6.06 -3.71 8.93
N ILE A 40 -5.49 -4.61 8.14
CA ILE A 40 -6.15 -5.34 7.06
C ILE A 40 -5.80 -6.83 7.20
N GLY A 41 -6.81 -7.66 7.48
CA GLY A 41 -6.55 -9.04 7.89
C GLY A 41 -5.69 -9.06 9.15
N THR A 42 -4.57 -9.76 9.11
CA THR A 42 -3.59 -9.79 10.20
C THR A 42 -2.55 -8.66 10.13
N MET A 43 -2.33 -8.06 8.96
CA MET A 43 -1.27 -7.07 8.74
C MET A 43 -1.68 -5.65 9.11
N THR A 44 -0.71 -4.85 9.54
CA THR A 44 -0.87 -3.40 9.72
C THR A 44 0.02 -2.67 8.71
N ILE A 45 -0.58 -1.86 7.85
CA ILE A 45 0.12 -1.11 6.79
C ILE A 45 -0.06 0.40 6.96
N MET A 46 0.93 1.18 6.53
CA MET A 46 0.79 2.62 6.38
C MET A 46 -0.32 2.98 5.37
N ALA A 47 -1.25 3.83 5.79
CA ALA A 47 -2.29 4.43 4.95
C ALA A 47 -1.78 5.65 4.16
N GLU A 48 -0.56 6.09 4.46
CA GLU A 48 0.11 7.25 3.87
C GLU A 48 1.48 6.86 3.34
N ASN A 49 1.94 7.56 2.30
CA ASN A 49 3.25 7.30 1.73
C ASN A 49 4.33 7.87 2.66
N LEU A 50 5.42 7.14 2.81
CA LEU A 50 6.58 7.56 3.61
C LEU A 50 7.13 8.88 3.07
N ASN A 51 7.42 9.82 3.98
CA ASN A 51 7.94 11.15 3.68
C ASN A 51 9.23 11.44 4.46
N TYR A 52 10.02 10.39 4.70
CA TYR A 52 11.31 10.46 5.37
C TYR A 52 12.37 11.08 4.45
N GLU A 53 13.11 12.05 4.97
CA GLU A 53 14.15 12.74 4.21
C GLU A 53 15.50 12.06 4.39
N THR A 54 16.09 11.62 3.28
CA THR A 54 17.42 11.00 3.24
C THR A 54 18.07 11.26 1.89
N GLU A 55 19.36 10.96 1.76
CA GLU A 55 20.05 11.00 0.48
C GLU A 55 19.37 10.06 -0.54
N GLY A 56 19.10 10.58 -1.74
CA GLY A 56 18.37 9.86 -2.80
C GLY A 56 16.84 9.98 -2.72
N ALA A 57 16.27 10.47 -1.61
CA ALA A 57 14.85 10.79 -1.55
C ALA A 57 14.55 12.05 -2.37
N THR A 58 13.48 12.03 -3.17
CA THR A 58 13.11 13.17 -4.03
C THR A 58 11.67 13.61 -3.86
N CYS A 59 11.45 14.93 -3.86
CA CYS A 59 10.13 15.52 -4.02
C CYS A 59 9.78 15.73 -5.50
N PHE A 60 8.49 15.62 -5.84
CA PHE A 60 8.01 16.06 -7.15
C PHE A 60 8.37 17.53 -7.36
N ARG A 61 9.09 17.84 -8.46
CA ARG A 61 9.56 19.19 -8.80
C ARG A 61 10.35 19.88 -7.69
N ASN A 62 10.97 19.13 -6.78
CA ASN A 62 11.65 19.68 -5.59
C ASN A 62 10.73 20.61 -4.76
N SER A 63 9.43 20.31 -4.71
CA SER A 63 8.44 21.10 -3.99
C SER A 63 7.97 20.37 -2.74
N GLU A 64 8.18 20.99 -1.58
CA GLU A 64 7.74 20.46 -0.29
C GLU A 64 6.23 20.27 -0.22
N ASP A 65 5.43 21.11 -0.87
CA ASP A 65 3.97 20.93 -0.94
C ASP A 65 3.58 19.59 -1.56
N PHE A 66 4.31 19.16 -2.59
CA PHE A 66 4.06 17.86 -3.20
C PHE A 66 4.50 16.72 -2.30
N CYS A 67 5.60 16.87 -1.58
CA CYS A 67 6.03 15.90 -0.59
C CYS A 67 5.07 15.75 0.58
N ASN A 68 4.55 16.87 1.10
CA ASN A 68 3.51 16.87 2.12
C ASN A 68 2.22 16.21 1.61
N LYS A 69 1.89 16.41 0.33
CA LYS A 69 0.70 15.81 -0.27
C LYS A 69 0.86 14.33 -0.57
N TYR A 70 1.97 13.91 -1.19
CA TYR A 70 2.15 12.59 -1.82
C TYR A 70 3.24 11.72 -1.18
N GLY A 71 4.02 12.23 -0.24
CA GLY A 71 5.25 11.60 0.24
C GLY A 71 6.44 11.82 -0.71
N ARG A 72 7.61 11.36 -0.27
CA ARG A 72 8.85 11.36 -1.09
C ARG A 72 8.88 10.13 -1.99
N LEU A 73 9.67 10.23 -3.05
CA LEU A 73 9.98 9.13 -3.96
C LEU A 73 11.40 8.65 -3.67
N TYR A 74 11.58 7.33 -3.61
CA TYR A 74 12.88 6.70 -3.34
C TYR A 74 13.19 5.75 -4.50
N ASP A 75 14.45 5.62 -4.88
CA ASP A 75 14.83 4.55 -5.81
C ASP A 75 15.06 3.23 -5.04
N TYR A 76 15.42 2.16 -5.75
CA TYR A 76 15.62 0.85 -5.11
C TYR A 76 16.73 0.88 -4.06
N ALA A 77 17.87 1.52 -4.36
CA ALA A 77 19.01 1.53 -3.46
C ALA A 77 18.69 2.31 -2.17
N THR A 78 18.05 3.47 -2.31
CA THR A 78 17.59 4.27 -1.16
C THR A 78 16.50 3.53 -0.37
N ALA A 79 15.55 2.89 -1.05
CA ALA A 79 14.47 2.18 -0.37
C ALA A 79 15.02 0.97 0.41
N MET A 80 15.83 0.13 -0.22
CA MET A 80 16.30 -1.10 0.40
C MET A 80 17.44 -0.89 1.40
N ASP A 81 18.02 0.31 1.46
CA ASP A 81 19.09 0.70 2.40
C ASP A 81 20.25 -0.32 2.45
N GLY A 82 20.69 -0.76 1.28
CA GLY A 82 21.77 -1.75 1.12
C GLY A 82 21.39 -3.21 1.34
N SER A 83 20.12 -3.50 1.65
CA SER A 83 19.61 -4.88 1.79
C SER A 83 19.15 -5.46 0.44
N GLU A 84 19.27 -6.78 0.29
CA GLU A 84 18.71 -7.54 -0.84
C GLU A 84 17.65 -8.56 -0.38
N GLU A 85 17.35 -8.57 0.93
CA GLU A 85 16.44 -9.53 1.54
C GLU A 85 14.99 -9.05 1.45
N GLU A 86 14.07 -9.99 1.27
CA GLU A 86 12.65 -9.68 1.44
C GLU A 86 12.33 -9.35 2.89
N TYR A 87 11.27 -8.55 3.12
CA TYR A 87 10.85 -8.12 4.46
C TYR A 87 11.92 -7.30 5.21
N THR A 88 12.89 -6.74 4.49
CA THR A 88 13.89 -5.85 5.08
C THR A 88 13.24 -4.59 5.65
N GLN A 89 13.81 -4.07 6.75
CA GLN A 89 13.44 -2.74 7.23
C GLN A 89 13.63 -1.71 6.11
N GLY A 90 14.79 -1.73 5.45
CA GLY A 90 15.17 -0.73 4.47
C GLY A 90 14.92 0.68 5.02
N ILE A 91 14.28 1.53 4.22
CA ILE A 91 13.97 2.91 4.58
C ILE A 91 12.83 3.06 5.59
N CYS A 92 12.13 1.97 5.95
CA CYS A 92 11.02 2.02 6.88
C CYS A 92 11.47 2.34 8.32
N PRO A 93 10.57 2.90 9.16
CA PRO A 93 10.86 3.14 10.57
C PRO A 93 11.14 1.84 11.33
N ASP A 94 11.83 1.92 12.46
CA ASP A 94 12.10 0.76 13.30
C ASP A 94 10.81 0.00 13.67
N GLY A 95 10.85 -1.33 13.57
CA GLY A 95 9.68 -2.19 13.78
C GLY A 95 8.72 -2.24 12.59
N TRP A 96 9.12 -1.72 11.44
CA TRP A 96 8.42 -1.80 10.17
C TRP A 96 9.36 -2.23 9.05
N HIS A 97 8.81 -2.79 7.98
CA HIS A 97 9.55 -3.26 6.81
C HIS A 97 8.91 -2.83 5.50
N ILE A 98 9.71 -2.91 4.43
CA ILE A 98 9.23 -2.77 3.05
C ILE A 98 8.38 -3.99 2.73
N PRO A 99 7.12 -3.83 2.30
CA PRO A 99 6.24 -4.96 2.04
C PRO A 99 6.79 -5.83 0.92
N SER A 100 6.65 -7.15 1.02
CA SER A 100 6.93 -8.04 -0.10
C SER A 100 5.82 -7.98 -1.15
N SER A 101 6.06 -8.57 -2.33
CA SER A 101 5.02 -8.72 -3.34
C SER A 101 3.88 -9.61 -2.84
N GLU A 102 4.17 -10.59 -2.00
CA GLU A 102 3.17 -11.46 -1.38
C GLU A 102 2.32 -10.71 -0.36
N GLU A 103 2.92 -9.81 0.43
CA GLU A 103 2.18 -8.99 1.39
C GLU A 103 1.26 -7.99 0.70
N TRP A 104 1.70 -7.35 -0.38
CA TRP A 104 0.82 -6.51 -1.19
C TRP A 104 -0.40 -7.28 -1.70
N VAL A 105 -0.19 -8.52 -2.15
CA VAL A 105 -1.27 -9.40 -2.59
C VAL A 105 -2.16 -9.79 -1.41
N TYR A 106 -1.60 -10.19 -0.28
CA TYR A 106 -2.34 -10.56 0.93
C TYR A 106 -3.20 -9.39 1.43
N ILE A 107 -2.64 -8.20 1.57
CA ILE A 107 -3.33 -6.99 2.01
C ILE A 107 -4.52 -6.74 1.09
N VAL A 108 -4.28 -6.68 -0.22
CA VAL A 108 -5.35 -6.45 -1.21
C VAL A 108 -6.37 -7.58 -1.21
N GLN A 109 -5.96 -8.83 -0.93
CA GLN A 109 -6.85 -9.97 -0.83
C GLN A 109 -7.77 -9.93 0.40
N ASN A 110 -7.30 -9.34 1.48
CA ASN A 110 -8.04 -9.24 2.74
C ASN A 110 -8.84 -7.93 2.87
N ILE A 111 -8.83 -7.07 1.85
CA ILE A 111 -9.80 -5.97 1.73
C ILE A 111 -11.17 -6.55 1.36
N GLN A 112 -12.14 -6.34 2.25
CA GLN A 112 -13.53 -6.70 2.01
C GLN A 112 -14.03 -6.04 0.71
N ARG A 113 -14.77 -6.79 -0.10
CA ARG A 113 -15.41 -6.35 -1.37
C ARG A 113 -14.50 -6.22 -2.60
N GLY A 114 -13.22 -6.61 -2.54
CA GLY A 114 -12.38 -6.72 -3.74
C GLY A 114 -12.85 -7.84 -4.68
N ARG A 115 -12.75 -7.63 -6.00
CA ARG A 115 -13.02 -8.63 -7.06
C ARG A 115 -11.71 -9.09 -7.69
N LEU A 116 -11.42 -10.39 -7.62
CA LEU A 116 -10.29 -11.00 -8.34
C LEU A 116 -10.57 -10.98 -9.85
N VAL A 117 -9.60 -10.51 -10.63
CA VAL A 117 -9.63 -10.55 -12.10
C VAL A 117 -8.26 -11.01 -12.55
N TYR A 118 -8.07 -12.30 -12.81
CA TYR A 118 -6.78 -12.79 -13.28
C TYR A 118 -6.49 -12.23 -14.68
N LYS A 119 -5.30 -11.67 -14.86
CA LYS A 119 -4.75 -11.35 -16.19
C LYS A 119 -3.72 -12.40 -16.55
N GLU A 120 -3.75 -12.81 -17.81
CA GLU A 120 -2.73 -13.70 -18.37
C GLU A 120 -1.33 -13.10 -18.14
N GLY A 121 -0.45 -13.88 -17.49
CA GLY A 121 0.93 -13.48 -17.24
C GLY A 121 1.18 -12.51 -16.08
N SER A 122 0.18 -12.15 -15.25
CA SER A 122 0.39 -11.32 -14.05
C SER A 122 -0.03 -12.07 -12.77
N PRO A 123 0.85 -12.21 -11.77
CA PRO A 123 0.56 -13.01 -10.57
C PRO A 123 -0.52 -12.39 -9.67
N ALA A 124 -0.87 -11.11 -9.83
CA ALA A 124 -1.98 -10.52 -9.08
C ALA A 124 -2.67 -9.39 -9.83
N CYS A 125 -3.89 -9.63 -10.28
CA CYS A 125 -4.81 -8.59 -10.70
C CYS A 125 -6.11 -8.68 -9.87
N ARG A 126 -6.34 -7.67 -9.04
CA ARG A 126 -7.51 -7.55 -8.17
C ARG A 126 -8.03 -6.13 -8.27
N LEU A 127 -9.33 -5.99 -8.54
CA LEU A 127 -10.04 -4.72 -8.58
C LEU A 127 -10.65 -4.46 -7.21
N LEU A 128 -10.29 -3.34 -6.58
CA LEU A 128 -10.81 -2.86 -5.32
C LEU A 128 -11.94 -1.86 -5.57
N PRO A 129 -13.09 -1.92 -4.87
CA PRO A 129 -14.10 -0.88 -4.93
C PRO A 129 -13.62 0.37 -4.18
N ASP A 130 -13.89 1.57 -4.72
CA ASP A 130 -13.43 2.83 -4.13
C ASP A 130 -11.92 2.84 -3.81
N ASN A 131 -11.43 3.66 -2.88
CA ASN A 131 -10.00 3.73 -2.51
C ASN A 131 -9.75 3.29 -1.05
N PRO A 132 -9.94 1.99 -0.72
CA PRO A 132 -9.92 1.50 0.66
C PRO A 132 -8.54 1.63 1.31
N LEU A 133 -7.47 1.56 0.51
CA LEU A 133 -6.09 1.75 0.96
C LEU A 133 -5.67 3.21 1.08
N ARG A 134 -6.55 4.18 0.83
CA ARG A 134 -6.23 5.62 0.83
C ARG A 134 -5.01 5.93 -0.04
N LEU A 135 -4.93 5.28 -1.21
CA LEU A 135 -3.81 5.36 -2.14
C LEU A 135 -3.60 6.79 -2.61
N LYS A 136 -2.35 7.25 -2.55
CA LYS A 136 -1.91 8.56 -3.06
C LYS A 136 -1.05 8.31 -4.30
N PHE A 137 -1.60 8.68 -5.47
CA PHE A 137 -0.97 8.42 -6.76
C PHE A 137 0.11 9.46 -7.06
N ALA A 138 1.30 9.26 -6.48
CA ALA A 138 2.45 10.16 -6.64
C ALA A 138 3.15 10.02 -8.01
N GLY A 139 2.82 8.99 -8.79
CA GLY A 139 3.53 8.69 -10.02
C GLY A 139 4.94 8.14 -9.77
N ASN A 140 5.88 8.44 -10.65
CA ASN A 140 7.27 7.97 -10.55
C ASN A 140 8.29 8.97 -11.11
N LYS A 141 9.46 9.06 -10.48
CA LYS A 141 10.63 9.81 -10.98
C LYS A 141 11.35 9.01 -12.05
N SER A 142 11.85 9.68 -13.08
CA SER A 142 12.65 9.09 -14.14
C SER A 142 13.94 8.49 -13.59
N ALA A 143 14.37 7.37 -14.16
CA ALA A 143 15.70 6.81 -13.90
C ALA A 143 16.86 7.68 -14.44
N SER A 144 16.58 8.58 -15.39
CA SER A 144 17.61 9.38 -16.09
C SER A 144 17.56 10.88 -15.77
N GLY A 145 16.78 11.30 -14.76
CA GLY A 145 16.74 12.69 -14.32
C GLY A 145 15.55 13.02 -13.43
N ASP A 146 15.32 14.31 -13.18
CA ASP A 146 14.33 14.76 -12.18
C ASP A 146 12.89 14.89 -12.70
N LYS A 147 12.62 14.37 -13.90
CA LYS A 147 11.27 14.35 -14.45
C LYS A 147 10.43 13.33 -13.69
N VAL A 148 9.25 13.73 -13.26
CA VAL A 148 8.26 12.83 -12.66
C VAL A 148 7.05 12.70 -13.56
N PHE A 149 6.55 11.49 -13.70
CA PHE A 149 5.48 11.11 -14.60
C PHE A 149 4.28 10.55 -13.84
N LEU A 150 3.11 10.54 -14.49
CA LEU A 150 1.93 9.79 -14.04
C LEU A 150 1.32 10.20 -12.68
N VAL A 151 1.67 11.38 -12.16
CA VAL A 151 1.04 11.96 -10.96
C VAL A 151 -0.48 12.00 -11.13
N GLY A 152 -1.21 11.51 -10.13
CA GLY A 152 -2.67 11.36 -10.14
C GLY A 152 -3.20 10.23 -11.03
N LYS A 153 -2.37 9.59 -11.87
CA LYS A 153 -2.75 8.55 -12.82
C LYS A 153 -2.36 7.15 -12.36
N ARG A 154 -1.18 6.97 -11.76
CA ARG A 154 -0.69 5.70 -11.20
C ARG A 154 -0.14 5.88 -9.78
N GLY A 155 -0.34 4.87 -8.93
CA GLY A 155 0.38 4.72 -7.68
C GLY A 155 1.37 3.57 -7.83
N LEU A 156 2.67 3.84 -7.73
CA LEU A 156 3.72 2.84 -7.75
C LEU A 156 4.29 2.77 -6.33
N TYR A 157 4.28 1.57 -5.74
CA TYR A 157 4.69 1.36 -4.37
C TYR A 157 5.78 0.29 -4.28
N MET A 158 6.79 0.57 -3.44
CA MET A 158 7.91 -0.33 -3.17
C MET A 158 7.44 -1.75 -2.84
N SER A 159 8.18 -2.72 -3.34
CA SER A 159 8.19 -4.08 -2.82
C SER A 159 9.62 -4.50 -2.50
N SER A 160 9.84 -5.29 -1.44
CA SER A 160 11.16 -5.87 -1.16
C SER A 160 11.49 -7.04 -2.09
N SER A 161 10.50 -7.56 -2.84
CA SER A 161 10.66 -8.73 -3.67
C SER A 161 11.39 -8.46 -4.98
N THR A 162 12.09 -9.48 -5.46
CA THR A 162 12.64 -9.54 -6.82
C THR A 162 12.04 -10.72 -7.58
N LYS A 163 12.01 -10.63 -8.91
CA LYS A 163 11.59 -11.72 -9.79
C LYS A 163 12.41 -11.70 -11.06
N ASP A 164 13.00 -12.84 -11.40
CA ASP A 164 13.83 -13.02 -12.61
C ASP A 164 14.97 -11.98 -12.70
N GLY A 165 15.54 -11.57 -11.56
CA GLY A 165 16.60 -10.56 -11.48
C GLY A 165 16.13 -9.11 -11.58
N TYR A 166 14.82 -8.86 -11.59
CA TYR A 166 14.23 -7.53 -11.62
C TYR A 166 13.51 -7.20 -10.32
N TRP A 167 13.58 -5.94 -9.94
CA TRP A 167 12.79 -5.42 -8.85
C TRP A 167 11.29 -5.46 -9.18
N THR A 168 10.52 -5.95 -8.22
CA THR A 168 9.06 -5.97 -8.31
C THR A 168 8.46 -4.72 -7.68
N VAL A 169 7.31 -4.27 -8.20
CA VAL A 169 6.61 -3.07 -7.75
C VAL A 169 5.12 -3.34 -7.72
N ALA A 170 4.45 -2.88 -6.66
CA ALA A 170 3.00 -2.87 -6.58
C ALA A 170 2.46 -1.62 -7.31
N THR A 171 1.87 -1.82 -8.48
CA THR A 171 1.25 -0.75 -9.27
C THR A 171 -0.26 -0.76 -9.08
N PHE A 172 -0.82 0.41 -8.76
CA PHE A 172 -2.26 0.64 -8.72
C PHE A 172 -2.67 1.62 -9.81
N VAL A 173 -3.73 1.26 -10.54
CA VAL A 173 -4.34 2.10 -11.58
C VAL A 173 -5.84 2.24 -11.37
N ARG A 174 -6.39 3.42 -11.65
CA ARG A 174 -7.84 3.63 -11.64
C ARG A 174 -8.47 2.96 -12.86
N LYS A 175 -9.53 2.18 -12.64
CA LYS A 175 -10.33 1.52 -13.67
C LYS A 175 -11.81 1.78 -13.41
N ASN A 176 -12.66 1.51 -14.42
CA ASN A 176 -14.10 1.56 -14.23
C ASN A 176 -14.50 0.57 -13.14
N GLY A 177 -15.01 1.06 -12.02
CA GLY A 177 -15.36 0.24 -10.85
C GLY A 177 -14.30 0.16 -9.75
N GLY A 178 -13.21 0.94 -9.82
CA GLY A 178 -12.30 1.17 -8.70
C GLY A 178 -10.80 1.12 -9.04
N TYR A 179 -10.01 0.36 -8.29
CA TYR A 179 -8.54 0.38 -8.36
C TYR A 179 -7.99 -1.02 -8.60
N GLU A 180 -7.19 -1.17 -9.64
CA GLU A 180 -6.59 -2.44 -10.03
C GLU A 180 -5.15 -2.51 -9.53
N LEU A 181 -4.82 -3.52 -8.72
CA LEU A 181 -3.44 -3.89 -8.38
C LEU A 181 -2.81 -4.69 -9.52
N THR A 182 -1.53 -4.47 -9.79
CA THR A 182 -0.67 -5.32 -10.60
C THR A 182 0.72 -5.38 -9.97
N ILE A 183 1.29 -6.58 -9.84
CA ILE A 183 2.71 -6.72 -9.50
C ILE A 183 3.51 -6.71 -10.80
N GLU A 184 4.30 -5.66 -10.99
CA GLU A 184 5.18 -5.47 -12.16
C GLU A 184 6.61 -5.88 -11.80
N SER A 185 7.33 -6.57 -12.68
CA SER A 185 8.69 -7.10 -12.42
C SER A 185 9.71 -6.63 -13.45
N LYS A 186 9.63 -5.36 -13.86
CA LYS A 186 10.52 -4.76 -14.89
C LYS A 186 10.89 -3.32 -14.55
N GLN A 187 10.73 -2.90 -13.29
CA GLN A 187 11.01 -1.52 -12.92
C GLN A 187 12.52 -1.28 -12.93
N ASN A 188 12.95 -0.18 -13.55
CA ASN A 188 14.35 0.22 -13.48
C ASN A 188 14.69 0.64 -12.03
N LEU A 189 15.76 0.07 -11.47
CA LEU A 189 16.18 0.27 -10.09
C LEU A 189 16.42 1.74 -9.69
N LYS A 190 16.71 2.62 -10.65
CA LYS A 190 16.89 4.07 -10.40
C LYS A 190 15.58 4.87 -10.47
N THR A 191 14.45 4.20 -10.67
CA THR A 191 13.15 4.88 -10.72
C THR A 191 12.70 5.20 -9.32
N GLY A 192 12.50 6.49 -9.04
CA GLY A 192 11.92 6.91 -7.77
C GLY A 192 10.43 6.58 -7.70
N ILE A 193 9.98 5.82 -6.71
CA ILE A 193 8.57 5.49 -6.46
C ILE A 193 8.20 5.68 -4.98
N SER A 194 6.91 5.61 -4.64
CA SER A 194 6.47 5.80 -3.25
C SER A 194 6.76 4.57 -2.40
N CYS A 195 7.03 4.77 -1.11
CA CYS A 195 7.11 3.68 -0.14
C CYS A 195 5.94 3.73 0.85
N ARG A 196 5.48 2.56 1.28
CA ARG A 196 4.58 2.35 2.42
C ARG A 196 5.10 1.13 3.15
N CYS A 197 5.14 1.21 4.46
CA CYS A 197 5.72 0.16 5.29
C CYS A 197 4.63 -0.70 5.94
N VAL A 198 4.96 -1.96 6.20
CA VAL A 198 4.15 -2.90 6.99
C VAL A 198 4.82 -3.09 8.34
N LYS A 199 4.01 -3.20 9.40
CA LYS A 199 4.51 -3.37 10.76
C LYS A 199 5.00 -4.81 10.93
N ASN A 200 6.13 -5.00 11.62
CA ASN A 200 6.61 -6.32 12.02
C ASN A 200 5.60 -6.98 12.97
N ASP A 201 5.51 -8.31 12.91
CA ASP A 201 4.70 -9.14 13.80
C ASP A 201 5.27 -9.21 15.23
#